data_AF-A0A9E2BME6-F1
#
_entry.id   AF-A0A9E2BME6-F1
#
_cell.length_a   1.000
_cell.length_b   1.000
_cell.length_c   1.000
_cell.angle_alpha   90.00
_cell.angle_beta   90.00
_cell.angle_gamma   90.00
#
_symmetry.space_group_name_H-M   'P 1'
#
loop_
_entity.id
_entity.type
_entity.pdbx_description
1 polymer ?
#
loop_
_entity_poly.entity_id
_entity_poly.type
_entity_poly.pdbx_seq_one_letter_code
_entity_poly.pdbx_strand_id
1 'polypeptide(L)' 'MGIQEEIFKNFFKKLREDKEFPNSIIDELTKLWETGEIISHETIFEIITRGCADAGKD' A
#
# COMPACT_ATOMS: atom_id res chain seq x y z
N MET A 1 -18.37 2.93 9.65
CA MET A 1 -16.91 2.74 9.52
C MET A 1 -16.48 1.83 10.66
N GLY A 2 -15.90 0.68 10.35
CA GLY A 2 -15.36 -0.23 11.35
C GLY A 2 -13.97 0.21 11.81
N ILE A 3 -13.55 -0.23 13.00
CA ILE A 3 -12.21 0.05 13.56
C ILE A 3 -11.09 -0.32 12.56
N GLN A 4 -11.27 -1.39 11.79
CA GLN A 4 -10.32 -1.83 10.76
C GLN A 4 -10.14 -0.79 9.65
N GLU A 5 -11.23 -0.15 9.22
CA GLU A 5 -11.21 0.86 8.15
C GLU A 5 -10.45 2.12 8.59
N GLU A 6 -10.60 2.52 9.85
CA GLU A 6 -9.85 3.64 10.44
C GLU A 6 -8.35 3.32 10.58
N ILE A 7 -8.01 2.09 10.99
CA ILE A 7 -6.62 1.63 11.08
C ILE A 7 -5.94 1.70 9.71
N PHE A 8 -6.57 1.16 8.66
CA PHE A 8 -6.01 1.17 7.31
C PHE A 8 -5.92 2.57 6.72
N LYS A 9 -6.93 3.44 6.92
CA LYS A 9 -6.85 4.85 6.53
C LYS A 9 -5.65 5.55 7.16
N ASN A 10 -5.43 5.36 8.46
CA ASN A 10 -4.32 6.00 9.16
C ASN A 10 -2.96 5.40 8.76
N PHE A 11 -2.93 4.10 8.46
CA PHE A 11 -1.74 3.42 7.93
C PHE A 11 -1.33 3.99 6.56
N PHE A 12 -2.25 4.02 5.58
CA PHE A 12 -1.96 4.58 4.26
C PHE A 12 -1.63 6.08 4.31
N LYS A 13 -2.29 6.83 5.20
CA LYS A 13 -1.96 8.24 5.42
C LYS A 13 -0.51 8.42 5.85
N LYS A 14 -0.07 7.67 6.88
CA LYS A 14 1.33 7.72 7.34
C LYS A 14 2.31 7.26 6.27
N LEU A 15 1.96 6.25 5.49
CA LEU A 15 2.77 5.81 4.35
C LEU A 15 2.94 6.91 3.30
N ARG A 16 1.91 7.73 3.02
CA ARG A 16 2.01 8.86 2.06
C ARG A 16 2.86 10.00 2.59
N GLU A 17 2.94 10.15 3.91
CA GLU A 17 3.81 11.14 4.55
C GLU A 17 5.28 10.72 4.49
N ASP A 18 5.55 9.43 4.28
CA ASP A 18 6.88 8.87 4.07
C ASP A 18 7.36 9.16 2.64
N LYS A 19 8.38 10.01 2.50
CA LYS A 19 8.90 10.44 1.19
C LYS A 19 9.68 9.35 0.46
N GLU A 20 10.15 8.33 1.17
CA GLU A 20 10.88 7.22 0.57
C GLU A 20 9.93 6.18 -0.02
N PHE A 21 8.68 6.17 0.45
CA PHE A 21 7.69 5.23 -0.03
C PHE A 21 7.00 5.72 -1.32
N PRO A 22 7.05 4.93 -2.41
CA PRO A 22 6.46 5.33 -3.68
C PRO A 22 4.93 5.43 -3.59
N ASN A 23 4.40 6.63 -3.86
CA ASN A 23 2.96 6.88 -3.87
C ASN A 23 2.16 5.93 -4.78
N SER A 24 2.77 5.44 -5.88
CA SER A 24 2.14 4.48 -6.79
C SER A 24 1.74 3.18 -6.09
N ILE A 25 2.52 2.74 -5.11
CA ILE A 25 2.30 1.49 -4.36
C ILE A 25 1.25 1.66 -3.30
N ILE A 26 1.22 2.85 -2.68
CA ILE A 26 0.17 3.20 -1.74
C ILE A 26 -1.19 3.21 -2.43
N ASP A 27 -1.26 3.74 -3.66
CA ASP A 27 -2.49 3.74 -4.46
C ASP A 27 -2.93 2.31 -4.84
N GLU A 28 -1.98 1.44 -5.19
CA GLU A 28 -2.25 0.02 -5.51
C GLU A 28 -2.79 -0.75 -4.29
N LEU A 29 -2.15 -0.58 -3.13
CA LEU A 29 -2.59 -1.20 -1.87
C LEU A 29 -3.94 -0.65 -1.39
N THR A 30 -4.19 0.65 -1.59
CA THR A 30 -5.48 1.29 -1.24
C THR A 30 -6.61 0.71 -2.08
N LYS A 31 -6.40 0.57 -3.41
CA LYS A 31 -7.39 -0.03 -4.31
C LYS A 31 -7.72 -1.47 -3.93
N LEU A 32 -6.70 -2.27 -3.60
CA LEU A 32 -6.92 -3.66 -3.19
C LEU A 32 -7.77 -3.75 -1.92
N TRP A 33 -7.50 -2.88 -0.95
CA TRP A 33 -8.31 -2.76 0.26
C TRP A 33 -9.76 -2.34 -0.05
N GLU A 34 -9.97 -1.34 -0.91
CA GLU A 34 -11.32 -0.88 -1.30
C GLU A 34 -12.11 -1.92 -2.09
N THR A 35 -11.44 -2.72 -2.92
CA THR A 35 -12.07 -3.81 -3.67
C THR A 35 -12.45 -5.01 -2.80
N GLY A 36 -11.95 -5.09 -1.56
CA GLY A 36 -12.20 -6.21 -0.65
C GLY A 36 -11.66 -7.55 -1.19
N GLU A 37 -10.71 -7.49 -2.13
CA GLU A 37 -10.10 -8.68 -2.70
C GLU A 37 -9.30 -9.37 -1.59
N ILE A 38 -9.53 -10.67 -1.37
CA ILE A 38 -8.78 -11.45 -0.38
C ILE A 38 -7.40 -11.70 -0.97
N ILE A 39 -6.51 -10.74 -0.76
CA ILE A 39 -5.12 -10.81 -1.19
C ILE A 39 -4.31 -11.64 -0.21
N SER A 40 -3.54 -12.59 -0.76
CA SER A 40 -2.58 -13.36 0.01
C SER A 40 -1.39 -12.48 0.42
N HIS A 41 -0.75 -12.79 1.55
CA HIS A 41 0.44 -12.07 1.99
C HIS A 41 1.53 -12.00 0.91
N GLU A 42 1.66 -13.03 0.08
CA GLU A 42 2.57 -13.08 -1.07
C GLU A 42 2.32 -11.96 -2.09
N THR A 43 1.05 -11.69 -2.42
CA THR A 43 0.65 -10.64 -3.35
C THR A 43 0.97 -9.24 -2.81
N ILE A 44 0.77 -9.02 -1.51
CA ILE A 44 1.15 -7.77 -0.83
C ILE A 44 2.67 -7.57 -0.92
N PHE A 45 3.44 -8.63 -0.67
CA PHE A 45 4.90 -8.59 -0.77
C PHE A 45 5.36 -8.28 -2.18
N GLU A 46 4.81 -8.91 -3.22
CA GLU A 46 5.16 -8.61 -4.61
C GLU A 46 4.92 -7.15 -4.99
N ILE A 47 3.78 -6.58 -4.57
CA ILE A 47 3.44 -5.17 -4.84
C ILE A 47 4.45 -4.24 -4.18
N ILE A 48 4.78 -4.47 -2.90
CA ILE A 48 5.76 -3.67 -2.17
C ILE A 48 7.16 -3.81 -2.81
N THR A 49 7.56 -5.03 -3.17
CA THR A 49 8.86 -5.29 -3.82
C THR A 49 8.96 -4.64 -5.19
N ARG A 50 7.90 -4.70 -6.01
CA ARG A 50 7.85 -4.00 -7.32
C ARG A 50 8.02 -2.50 -7.13
N GLY A 51 7.35 -1.95 -6.13
CA GLY A 51 7.49 -0.58 -5.69
C GLY A 51 8.89 -0.12 -5.37
N CYS A 52 9.55 -0.89 -4.52
CA CYS A 52 10.91 -0.59 -4.07
C CYS A 52 11.92 -0.76 -5.22
N ALA A 53 11.69 -1.72 -6.13
CA ALA A 53 12.55 -1.93 -7.30
C ALA A 53 12.47 -0.78 -8.32
N ASP A 54 11.31 -0.13 -8.48
CA ASP A 54 11.14 1.04 -9.34
C ASP A 54 11.77 2.32 -8.75
N ALA A 55 11.85 2.43 -7.42
CA ALA A 55 12.48 3.57 -6.73
C ALA A 55 14.02 3.60 -6.82
N GLY A 56 14.66 2.50 -7.24
CA GLY A 56 16.12 2.38 -7.37
C GLY A 56 16.70 2.71 -8.75
N LYS A 57 15.91 3.30 -9.65
CA LYS A 57 16.31 3.61 -11.04
C LYS A 57 16.35 5.11 -11.38
N ASP A 58 16.54 5.99 -10.39
CA ASP A 58 16.84 7.41 -10.61
C ASP A 58 18.24 7.76 -10.12
#